data_AF-A0ABD5F909-F1
#
_entry.id   AF-A0ABD5F909-F1
#
_cell.length_a   1.000
_cell.length_b   1.000
_cell.length_c   1.000
_cell.angle_alpha   90.00
_cell.angle_beta   90.00
_cell.angle_gamma   90.00
#
_symmetry.space_group_name_H-M   'P 1'
#
loop_
_entity.id
_entity.type
_entity.pdbx_description
1 polymer ?
#
loop_
_entity_poly.entity_id
_entity_poly.type
_entity_poly.pdbx_seq_one_letter_code
_entity_poly.pdbx_strand_id
1 'polypeptide(L)'
;MLKQPISLIRGLFLVLAFSFLPVVAHGESLDSFDAVIHPSEHQIEKDQLYYDLQYQPNETERLTVTLTNRTEQPIKLKAAFNRAVTNSLGVVEYSGMNEDESDFGPNITDYVKLSDQAIDLAPKESKDIHLDVKMPDKEFEGVLAGGLYIEQISTEKVEGNIKNVFSREIAVLL
;
A
#
# COMPACT_ATOMS: atom_id res chain seq x y z
N MET A 1 31.77 48.79 -48.30
CA MET A 1 31.50 47.36 -48.03
C MET A 1 32.07 47.02 -46.66
N LEU A 2 31.21 46.87 -45.64
CA LEU A 2 31.58 46.54 -44.27
C LEU A 2 31.88 45.03 -44.16
N LYS A 3 33.08 44.65 -43.71
CA LYS A 3 33.40 43.26 -43.33
C LYS A 3 32.79 42.98 -41.96
N GLN A 4 31.78 42.13 -41.87
CA GLN A 4 31.23 41.70 -40.58
C GLN A 4 32.19 40.72 -39.87
N PRO A 5 32.33 40.79 -38.53
CA PRO A 5 33.30 39.98 -37.81
C PRO A 5 32.77 38.56 -37.61
N ILE A 6 33.30 37.63 -38.41
CA ILE A 6 33.02 36.18 -38.35
C ILE A 6 33.31 35.58 -36.95
N SER A 7 34.08 36.27 -36.09
CA SER A 7 34.39 35.79 -34.72
C SER A 7 33.20 35.89 -33.75
N LEU A 8 32.23 36.79 -33.98
CA LEU A 8 31.06 36.92 -33.09
C LEU A 8 30.09 35.73 -33.24
N ILE A 9 29.96 35.20 -34.45
CA ILE A 9 29.05 34.09 -34.77
C ILE A 9 29.59 32.77 -34.19
N ARG A 10 30.92 32.60 -34.13
CA ARG A 10 31.56 31.43 -33.50
C ARG A 10 31.39 31.41 -31.99
N GLY A 11 31.39 32.57 -31.32
CA GLY A 11 31.11 32.67 -29.88
C GLY A 11 29.65 32.35 -29.54
N LEU A 12 28.71 32.80 -30.38
CA LEU A 12 27.27 32.55 -30.16
C LEU A 12 26.91 31.06 -30.34
N PHE A 13 27.55 30.36 -31.28
CA PHE A 13 27.38 28.91 -31.46
C PHE A 13 27.90 28.09 -30.27
N LEU A 14 28.92 28.59 -29.57
CA LEU A 14 29.54 27.89 -28.43
C LEU A 14 28.72 28.03 -27.14
N VAL A 15 27.97 29.14 -26.99
CA VAL A 15 27.01 29.34 -25.88
C VAL A 15 25.74 28.51 -26.08
N LEU A 16 25.25 28.36 -27.32
CA LEU A 16 24.07 27.53 -27.62
C LEU A 16 24.31 26.03 -27.39
N ALA A 17 25.56 25.56 -27.56
CA ALA A 17 25.92 24.17 -27.35
C ALA A 17 25.91 23.77 -25.85
N PHE A 18 26.05 24.72 -24.93
CA PHE A 18 26.00 24.46 -23.48
C PHE A 18 24.57 24.37 -22.92
N SER A 19 23.56 24.73 -23.72
CA SER A 19 22.14 24.68 -23.32
C SER A 19 21.52 23.28 -23.41
N PHE A 20 22.26 22.30 -23.92
CA PHE A 20 21.79 20.92 -24.12
C PHE A 20 22.47 19.91 -23.19
N LEU A 21 22.88 20.32 -21.99
CA LEU A 21 23.27 19.35 -20.98
C LEU A 21 22.01 18.58 -20.54
N PRO A 22 21.97 17.25 -20.69
CA PRO A 22 20.83 16.46 -20.21
C PRO A 22 20.73 16.64 -18.70
N VAL A 23 19.61 17.20 -18.25
CA VAL A 23 19.26 17.19 -16.83
C VAL A 23 18.95 15.75 -16.46
N VAL A 24 19.85 15.11 -15.73
CA VAL A 24 19.63 13.79 -15.17
C VAL A 24 18.70 13.95 -13.97
N ALA A 25 17.39 13.81 -14.20
CA ALA A 25 16.43 13.63 -13.13
C ALA A 25 16.58 12.21 -12.58
N HIS A 26 16.89 12.09 -11.28
CA HIS A 26 16.82 10.81 -10.59
C HIS A 26 15.36 10.59 -10.21
N GLY A 27 14.70 9.63 -10.83
CA GLY A 27 13.41 9.14 -10.36
C GLY A 27 13.66 8.27 -9.14
N GLU A 28 13.33 8.76 -7.95
CA GLU A 28 13.26 7.91 -6.77
C GLU A 28 12.09 6.93 -6.95
N SER A 29 12.31 5.66 -6.58
CA SER A 29 11.24 4.65 -6.57
C SER A 29 10.07 5.19 -5.74
N LEU A 30 8.89 5.29 -6.35
CA LEU A 30 7.69 5.79 -5.68
C LEU A 30 7.14 4.81 -4.63
N ASP A 31 7.61 3.56 -4.62
CA ASP A 31 7.24 2.59 -3.59
C ASP A 31 8.16 2.71 -2.38
N SER A 32 7.61 3.30 -1.32
CA SER A 32 8.31 3.53 -0.06
C SER A 32 8.32 2.32 0.87
N PHE A 33 7.35 1.40 0.74
CA PHE A 33 7.30 0.17 1.50
C PHE A 33 6.62 -0.98 0.75
N ASP A 34 6.93 -2.20 1.17
CA ASP A 34 6.26 -3.42 0.74
C ASP A 34 5.46 -4.04 1.88
N ALA A 35 4.42 -4.79 1.52
CA ALA A 35 3.66 -5.65 2.42
C ALA A 35 3.55 -7.03 1.77
N VAL A 36 4.08 -8.05 2.43
CA VAL A 36 4.14 -9.43 1.91
C VAL A 36 3.45 -10.36 2.89
N ILE A 37 2.49 -11.15 2.38
CA ILE A 37 1.81 -12.15 3.20
C ILE A 37 2.69 -13.38 3.40
N HIS A 38 2.56 -14.02 4.56
CA HIS A 38 3.01 -15.39 4.75
C HIS A 38 1.85 -16.34 4.45
N PRO A 39 2.04 -17.38 3.63
CA PRO A 39 0.96 -18.29 3.28
C PRO A 39 0.45 -19.04 4.52
N SER A 40 -0.86 -19.24 4.57
CA SER A 40 -1.53 -20.11 5.54
C SER A 40 -1.62 -21.53 4.99
N GLU A 41 -1.68 -22.52 5.89
CA GLU A 41 -2.01 -23.91 5.53
C GLU A 41 -3.50 -24.08 5.17
N HIS A 42 -4.35 -23.16 5.62
CA HIS A 42 -5.80 -23.11 5.31
C HIS A 42 -6.10 -22.38 4.00
N GLN A 43 -5.07 -21.97 3.25
CA GLN A 43 -5.22 -21.33 1.96
C GLN A 43 -5.82 -22.29 0.93
N ILE A 44 -6.91 -21.87 0.26
CA ILE A 44 -7.58 -22.67 -0.79
C ILE A 44 -6.64 -22.89 -1.99
N GLU A 45 -6.01 -21.81 -2.47
CA GLU A 45 -5.03 -21.84 -3.55
C GLU A 45 -3.68 -21.27 -3.11
N LYS A 46 -2.60 -22.00 -3.41
CA LYS A 46 -1.24 -21.55 -3.09
C LYS A 46 -0.79 -20.42 -4.03
N ASP A 47 0.25 -19.69 -3.60
CA ASP A 47 0.93 -18.64 -4.38
C ASP A 47 0.06 -17.40 -4.69
N GLN A 48 -0.91 -17.09 -3.83
CA GLN A 48 -1.70 -15.86 -3.89
C GLN A 48 -0.98 -14.70 -3.15
N LEU A 49 -1.26 -13.46 -3.57
CA LEU A 49 -0.81 -12.24 -2.90
C LEU A 49 -1.82 -11.72 -1.85
N TYR A 50 -2.86 -12.51 -1.59
CA TYR A 50 -3.94 -12.23 -0.66
C TYR A 50 -4.38 -13.52 0.05
N TYR A 51 -5.17 -13.37 1.10
CA TYR A 51 -5.68 -14.50 1.87
C TYR A 51 -7.03 -14.97 1.32
N ASP A 52 -7.09 -16.25 0.95
CA ASP A 52 -8.31 -16.98 0.56
C ASP A 52 -8.36 -18.26 1.37
N LEU A 53 -9.08 -18.22 2.49
CA LEU A 53 -8.90 -19.14 3.61
C LEU A 53 -10.17 -19.92 3.85
N GLN A 54 -10.03 -21.23 4.06
CA GLN A 54 -11.15 -22.09 4.42
C GLN A 54 -10.94 -22.68 5.81
N TYR A 55 -11.76 -22.21 6.76
CA TYR A 55 -11.72 -22.66 8.15
C TYR A 55 -12.95 -23.48 8.54
N GLN A 56 -12.75 -24.35 9.53
CA GLN A 56 -13.80 -25.01 10.29
C GLN A 56 -14.26 -24.13 11.47
N PRO A 57 -15.46 -24.38 12.04
CA PRO A 57 -15.91 -23.68 13.23
C PRO A 57 -14.91 -23.75 14.39
N ASN A 58 -14.80 -22.66 15.14
CA ASN A 58 -13.86 -22.46 16.26
C ASN A 58 -12.36 -22.50 15.93
N GLU A 59 -11.96 -22.65 14.66
CA GLU A 59 -10.55 -22.53 14.31
C GLU A 59 -10.03 -21.12 14.57
N THR A 60 -8.74 -21.06 14.92
CA THR A 60 -8.02 -19.83 15.15
C THR A 60 -6.70 -19.88 14.42
N GLU A 61 -6.34 -18.79 13.76
CA GLU A 61 -5.04 -18.65 13.11
C GLU A 61 -4.51 -17.24 13.33
N ARG A 62 -3.18 -17.13 13.43
CA ARG A 62 -2.48 -15.85 13.37
C ARG A 62 -1.82 -15.72 12.00
N LEU A 63 -2.44 -14.97 11.11
CA LEU A 63 -1.86 -14.64 9.82
C LEU A 63 -0.74 -13.61 10.00
N THR A 64 0.28 -13.64 9.15
CA THR A 64 1.46 -12.78 9.27
C THR A 64 1.70 -12.00 7.99
N VAL A 65 1.92 -10.69 8.11
CA VAL A 65 2.30 -9.82 7.01
C VAL A 65 3.59 -9.12 7.36
N THR A 66 4.63 -9.32 6.56
CA THR A 66 5.90 -8.60 6.71
C THR A 66 5.82 -7.28 5.98
N LEU A 67 6.03 -6.19 6.71
CA LEU A 67 6.18 -4.85 6.18
C LEU A 67 7.66 -4.52 6.05
N THR A 68 8.10 -4.04 4.89
CA THR A 68 9.50 -3.66 4.65
C THR A 68 9.58 -2.22 4.18
N ASN A 69 10.30 -1.37 4.92
CA ASN A 69 10.65 -0.02 4.47
C ASN A 69 11.70 -0.11 3.35
N ARG A 70 11.41 0.44 2.18
CA ARG A 70 12.33 0.46 1.03
C ARG A 70 13.20 1.70 0.95
N THR A 71 12.92 2.71 1.78
CA THR A 71 13.62 4.00 1.77
C THR A 71 14.84 4.02 2.68
N GLU A 72 15.68 5.05 2.53
CA GLU A 72 16.81 5.35 3.44
C GLU A 72 16.38 6.21 4.65
N GLN A 73 15.10 6.52 4.77
CA GLN A 73 14.54 7.36 5.85
C GLN A 73 13.57 6.53 6.70
N PRO A 74 13.36 6.89 7.98
CA PRO A 74 12.30 6.26 8.76
C PRO A 74 10.93 6.61 8.17
N ILE A 75 10.03 5.65 8.15
CA ILE A 75 8.64 5.85 7.73
C ILE A 75 7.68 5.48 8.86
N LYS A 76 6.49 6.08 8.81
CA LYS A 76 5.38 5.77 9.72
C LYS A 76 4.22 5.26 8.90
N LEU A 77 3.66 4.13 9.29
CA LEU A 77 2.51 3.51 8.63
C LEU A 77 1.32 3.49 9.60
N LYS A 78 0.13 3.65 9.05
CA LYS A 78 -1.14 3.37 9.71
C LYS A 78 -1.77 2.15 9.04
N ALA A 79 -2.23 1.20 9.84
CA ALA A 79 -2.91 0.02 9.35
C ALA A 79 -4.33 -0.09 9.95
N ALA A 80 -5.25 -0.62 9.15
CA ALA A 80 -6.62 -0.91 9.54
C ALA A 80 -7.07 -2.20 8.87
N PHE A 81 -7.95 -2.94 9.55
CA PHE A 81 -8.64 -4.08 8.96
C PHE A 81 -10.12 -3.76 8.86
N ASN A 82 -10.65 -3.77 7.64
CA ASN A 82 -12.00 -3.31 7.36
C ASN A 82 -12.79 -4.35 6.57
N ARG A 83 -14.11 -4.29 6.69
CA ARG A 83 -15.04 -4.99 5.79
C ARG A 83 -14.86 -4.46 4.37
N ALA A 84 -14.95 -5.34 3.38
CA ALA A 84 -14.93 -4.97 1.97
C ALA A 84 -16.19 -4.15 1.62
N VAL A 85 -16.02 -3.04 0.90
CA VAL A 85 -17.12 -2.22 0.40
C VAL A 85 -16.94 -2.01 -1.10
N THR A 86 -18.03 -2.08 -1.87
CA THR A 86 -18.03 -1.66 -3.27
C THR A 86 -18.37 -0.19 -3.34
N ASN A 87 -17.45 0.65 -3.78
CA ASN A 87 -17.69 2.08 -3.92
C ASN A 87 -18.59 2.40 -5.13
N SER A 88 -18.97 3.67 -5.29
CA SER A 88 -19.88 4.13 -6.34
C SER A 88 -19.39 3.91 -7.78
N LEU A 89 -18.10 3.59 -7.95
CA LEU A 89 -17.48 3.27 -9.24
C LEU A 89 -17.45 1.76 -9.51
N GLY A 90 -18.01 0.93 -8.62
CA GLY A 90 -18.03 -0.53 -8.76
C GLY A 90 -16.70 -1.19 -8.39
N VAL A 91 -15.83 -0.50 -7.64
CA VAL A 91 -14.54 -1.02 -7.19
C VAL A 91 -14.66 -1.48 -5.74
N VAL A 92 -14.18 -2.69 -5.45
CA VAL A 92 -14.04 -3.19 -4.08
C VAL A 92 -12.85 -2.52 -3.41
N GLU A 93 -13.04 -1.97 -2.23
CA GLU A 93 -12.00 -1.29 -1.45
C GLU A 93 -12.06 -1.66 0.03
N TYR A 94 -10.95 -1.40 0.72
CA TYR A 94 -10.75 -1.78 2.12
C TYR A 94 -10.27 -0.60 2.99
N SER A 95 -10.32 0.63 2.47
CA SER A 95 -9.84 1.84 3.13
C SER A 95 -10.59 2.16 4.44
N GLY A 96 -11.85 1.71 4.55
CA GLY A 96 -12.78 2.12 5.60
C GLY A 96 -13.29 3.56 5.45
N MET A 97 -13.03 4.22 4.31
CA MET A 97 -13.54 5.57 4.04
C MET A 97 -14.98 5.56 3.54
N ASN A 98 -15.37 4.51 2.82
CA ASN A 98 -16.76 4.27 2.46
C ASN A 98 -17.34 3.25 3.44
N GLU A 99 -18.46 3.61 4.05
CA GLU A 99 -19.21 2.72 4.94
C GLU A 99 -20.33 2.06 4.15
N ASP A 100 -20.47 0.74 4.32
CA ASP A 100 -21.66 0.03 3.87
C ASP A 100 -22.61 -0.09 5.07
N GLU A 101 -23.75 0.58 4.95
CA GLU A 101 -24.82 0.67 5.95
C GLU A 101 -25.76 -0.55 5.90
N SER A 102 -25.50 -1.52 5.02
CA SER A 102 -26.29 -2.75 4.95
C SER A 102 -26.04 -3.63 6.17
N ASP A 103 -27.12 -4.01 6.84
CA ASP A 103 -27.13 -4.98 7.94
C ASP A 103 -27.26 -6.40 7.39
N PHE A 104 -26.30 -6.80 6.54
CA PHE A 104 -26.31 -8.11 5.89
C PHE A 104 -25.23 -9.03 6.47
N GLY A 105 -25.67 -9.99 7.28
CA GLY A 105 -24.86 -11.11 7.73
C GLY A 105 -23.78 -10.74 8.78
N PRO A 106 -22.90 -11.68 9.10
CA PRO A 106 -21.78 -11.45 10.01
C PRO A 106 -20.80 -10.42 9.44
N ASN A 107 -20.18 -9.62 10.30
CA ASN A 107 -19.11 -8.73 9.88
C ASN A 107 -17.75 -9.43 10.07
N ILE A 108 -16.93 -9.50 9.02
CA ILE A 108 -15.58 -10.10 9.10
C ILE A 108 -14.71 -9.50 10.21
N THR A 109 -14.92 -8.22 10.52
CA THR A 109 -14.17 -7.53 11.58
C THR A 109 -14.52 -8.04 12.98
N ASP A 110 -15.59 -8.82 13.16
CA ASP A 110 -15.87 -9.53 14.41
C ASP A 110 -14.94 -10.72 14.62
N TYR A 111 -14.45 -11.32 13.54
CA TYR A 111 -13.64 -12.55 13.55
C TYR A 111 -12.15 -12.32 13.31
N VAL A 112 -11.77 -11.17 12.74
CA VAL A 112 -10.37 -10.85 12.45
C VAL A 112 -9.96 -9.57 13.18
N LYS A 113 -8.87 -9.64 13.94
CA LYS A 113 -8.33 -8.52 14.71
C LYS A 113 -6.88 -8.22 14.32
N LEU A 114 -6.60 -6.96 14.01
CA LEU A 114 -5.25 -6.48 13.68
C LEU A 114 -4.44 -6.21 14.95
N SER A 115 -3.19 -6.67 14.99
CA SER A 115 -2.29 -6.50 16.15
C SER A 115 -1.78 -5.06 16.33
N ASP A 116 -1.41 -4.40 15.24
CA ASP A 116 -0.75 -3.09 15.25
C ASP A 116 -1.44 -2.14 14.27
N GLN A 117 -1.92 -1.01 14.76
CA GLN A 117 -2.52 0.04 13.91
C GLN A 117 -1.55 1.17 13.55
N ALA A 118 -0.49 1.36 14.33
CA ALA A 118 0.54 2.36 14.10
C ALA A 118 1.91 1.67 14.10
N ILE A 119 2.65 1.80 13.01
CA ILE A 119 3.90 1.09 12.78
C ILE A 119 4.97 2.12 12.40
N ASP A 120 6.04 2.18 13.20
CA ASP A 120 7.24 2.91 12.84
C ASP A 120 8.26 1.92 12.28
N LEU A 121 8.85 2.22 11.12
CA LEU A 121 9.92 1.44 10.51
C LEU A 121 11.16 2.33 10.30
N ALA A 122 12.29 1.91 10.85
CA ALA A 122 13.59 2.48 10.55
C ALA A 122 13.97 2.27 9.06
N PRO A 123 14.98 2.98 8.53
CA PRO A 123 15.49 2.75 7.19
C PRO A 123 15.78 1.27 6.94
N LYS A 124 15.25 0.71 5.85
CA LYS A 124 15.43 -0.69 5.44
C LYS A 124 14.91 -1.75 6.43
N GLU A 125 14.22 -1.36 7.49
CA GLU A 125 13.68 -2.29 8.47
C GLU A 125 12.56 -3.15 7.87
N SER A 126 12.47 -4.39 8.33
CA SER A 126 11.30 -5.24 8.15
C SER A 126 10.68 -5.58 9.50
N LYS A 127 9.35 -5.49 9.60
CA LYS A 127 8.59 -5.84 10.81
C LYS A 127 7.35 -6.63 10.41
N ASP A 128 7.04 -7.66 11.19
CA ASP A 128 5.80 -8.41 11.03
C ASP A 128 4.65 -7.73 11.79
N ILE A 129 3.48 -7.72 11.16
CA ILE A 129 2.19 -7.45 11.80
C ILE A 129 1.27 -8.66 11.62
N HIS A 130 0.25 -8.75 12.47
CA HIS A 130 -0.58 -9.94 12.55
C HIS A 130 -2.07 -9.64 12.41
N LEU A 131 -2.77 -10.57 11.77
CA LEU A 131 -4.22 -10.66 11.80
C LEU A 131 -4.61 -11.92 12.59
N ASP A 132 -5.19 -11.73 13.76
CA ASP A 132 -5.71 -12.80 14.61
C ASP A 132 -7.12 -13.15 14.14
N VAL A 133 -7.25 -14.31 13.50
CA VAL A 133 -8.52 -14.89 13.03
C VAL A 133 -9.08 -15.81 14.11
N LYS A 134 -10.37 -15.67 14.39
CA LYS A 134 -11.15 -16.57 15.25
C LYS A 134 -12.53 -16.79 14.66
N MET A 135 -12.76 -18.00 14.14
CA MET A 135 -14.04 -18.37 13.56
C MET A 135 -15.14 -18.55 14.61
N PRO A 136 -16.40 -18.25 14.26
CA PRO A 136 -17.53 -18.54 15.12
C PRO A 136 -17.70 -20.05 15.35
N ASP A 137 -18.52 -20.39 16.34
CA ASP A 137 -18.90 -21.77 16.64
C ASP A 137 -19.92 -22.35 15.64
N LYS A 138 -20.61 -21.47 14.91
CA LYS A 138 -21.58 -21.81 13.87
C LYS A 138 -21.04 -21.42 12.51
N GLU A 139 -21.23 -22.32 11.55
CA GLU A 139 -21.02 -22.01 10.13
C GLU A 139 -21.99 -20.94 9.66
N PHE A 140 -21.56 -20.16 8.67
CA PHE A 140 -22.37 -19.20 7.94
C PHE A 140 -22.34 -19.55 6.45
N GLU A 141 -23.39 -19.15 5.73
CA GLU A 141 -23.43 -19.31 4.27
C GLU A 141 -22.72 -18.13 3.60
N GLY A 142 -21.88 -18.43 2.61
CA GLY A 142 -21.17 -17.43 1.80
C GLY A 142 -19.72 -17.23 2.21
N VAL A 143 -19.17 -16.09 1.80
CA VAL A 143 -17.78 -15.67 2.05
C VAL A 143 -17.81 -14.35 2.79
N LEU A 144 -17.04 -14.24 3.87
CA LEU A 144 -16.79 -12.96 4.52
C LEU A 144 -15.60 -12.30 3.84
N ALA A 145 -15.79 -11.09 3.33
CA ALA A 145 -14.76 -10.34 2.62
C ALA A 145 -14.34 -9.10 3.41
N GLY A 146 -13.03 -8.95 3.58
CA GLY A 146 -12.39 -7.80 4.19
C GLY A 146 -10.99 -7.61 3.67
N GLY A 147 -10.25 -6.68 4.28
CA GLY A 147 -8.89 -6.42 3.86
C GLY A 147 -8.10 -5.62 4.87
N LEU A 148 -6.79 -5.86 4.85
CA LEU A 148 -5.79 -5.08 5.55
C LEU A 148 -5.39 -3.91 4.66
N TYR A 149 -5.74 -2.71 5.07
CA TYR A 149 -5.34 -1.45 4.46
C TYR A 149 -4.18 -0.84 5.24
N ILE A 150 -3.07 -0.56 4.57
CA ILE A 150 -1.88 0.04 5.16
C ILE A 150 -1.54 1.30 4.38
N GLU A 151 -1.38 2.42 5.06
CA GLU A 151 -1.07 3.71 4.47
C GLU A 151 0.15 4.34 5.14
N GLN A 152 1.05 4.89 4.33
CA GLN A 152 2.13 5.71 4.86
C GLN A 152 1.62 7.09 5.28
N ILE A 153 1.89 7.43 6.54
CA ILE A 153 1.64 8.76 7.09
C ILE A 153 2.72 9.71 6.55
N SER A 154 2.34 10.56 5.59
CA SER A 154 3.22 11.62 5.08
C SER A 154 3.49 12.67 6.15
N THR A 155 4.76 12.84 6.52
CA THR A 155 5.25 13.86 7.46
C THR A 155 5.81 15.10 6.77
N GLU A 156 5.90 15.12 5.44
CA GLU A 156 6.46 16.26 4.70
C GLU A 156 5.49 17.44 4.65
N LYS A 157 6.04 18.66 4.79
CA LYS A 157 5.33 19.89 4.47
C LYS A 157 5.22 19.99 2.95
N VAL A 158 4.00 19.87 2.45
CA VAL A 158 3.72 20.04 1.03
C VAL A 158 3.88 21.51 0.66
N GLU A 159 4.92 21.84 -0.10
CA GLU A 159 5.00 23.12 -0.82
C GLU A 159 4.21 23.01 -2.13
N GLY A 160 2.90 23.19 -2.07
CA GLY A 160 1.99 23.10 -3.22
C GLY A 160 0.61 22.50 -2.89
N ASN A 161 -0.16 22.15 -3.91
CA ASN A 161 -1.51 21.60 -3.76
C ASN A 161 -1.58 20.07 -3.93
N ILE A 162 -0.45 19.38 -4.14
CA ILE A 162 -0.41 17.93 -4.41
C ILE A 162 0.32 17.22 -3.28
N LYS A 163 -0.36 16.26 -2.65
CA LYS A 163 0.21 15.36 -1.65
C LYS A 163 0.16 13.93 -2.19
N ASN A 164 1.31 13.27 -2.28
CA ASN A 164 1.34 11.84 -2.58
C ASN A 164 1.02 11.05 -1.30
N VAL A 165 0.14 10.06 -1.43
CA VAL A 165 -0.20 9.11 -0.37
C VAL A 165 0.05 7.72 -0.94
N PHE A 166 0.82 6.92 -0.20
CA PHE A 166 1.18 5.56 -0.60
C PHE A 166 0.45 4.58 0.30
N SER A 167 -0.31 3.67 -0.31
CA SER A 167 -1.05 2.63 0.39
C SER A 167 -0.86 1.25 -0.23
N ARG A 168 -1.17 0.22 0.55
CA ARG A 168 -1.22 -1.19 0.19
C ARG A 168 -2.50 -1.79 0.73
N GLU A 169 -3.07 -2.70 -0.03
CA GLU A 169 -4.28 -3.43 0.33
C GLU A 169 -4.04 -4.92 0.15
N ILE A 170 -4.39 -5.71 1.16
CA ILE A 170 -4.35 -7.18 1.12
C ILE A 170 -5.74 -7.68 1.44
N ALA A 171 -6.39 -8.31 0.48
CA ALA A 171 -7.70 -8.91 0.67
C ALA A 171 -7.62 -10.13 1.61
N VAL A 172 -8.69 -10.34 2.37
CA VAL A 172 -8.90 -11.49 3.24
C VAL A 172 -10.31 -12.01 3.01
N LEU A 173 -10.39 -13.24 2.53
CA LEU A 173 -11.62 -13.99 2.33
C LEU A 173 -11.65 -15.16 3.31
N LEU A 174 -12.76 -15.30 4.05
CA LEU A 174 -13.04 -16.38 5.01
C LEU A 174 -14.34 -17.10 4.66
#